data_AF-R9CBE7-F1
#
_entry.id   AF-R9CBE7-F1
#
_cell.length_a   1.000
_cell.length_b   1.000
_cell.length_c   1.000
_cell.angle_alpha   90.00
_cell.angle_beta   90.00
_cell.angle_gamma   90.00
#
_symmetry.space_group_name_H-M   'P 1'
#
loop_
_entity.id
_entity.type
_entity.pdbx_description
1 polymer ?
#
loop_
_entity_poly.entity_id
_entity_poly.type
_entity_poly.pdbx_seq_one_letter_code
_entity_poly.pdbx_strand_id
1 'polypeptide(L)'
;MIKGYEKELTSIYENIRVEEEKKLKKRRSEIEEKHPEILEMDNLIQKKSLNLAMSILKGLNELELKKLKEEITELRFKKYEALVASGYDQEYLTLNYRCHKCKDQGYIGNSKCSCYKSKLVSLYYKDSDLQDTLRVNNFNNFDLSLFANYRISDDKYTPRKI
;
A
#
# COMPACT_ATOMS: atom_id res chain seq x y z
N MET A 1 15.52 -1.60 25.82
CA MET A 1 15.28 -1.58 24.35
C MET A 1 14.43 -2.78 24.01
N ILE A 2 13.21 -2.57 23.52
CA ILE A 2 12.31 -3.68 23.19
C ILE A 2 12.79 -4.32 21.87
N LYS A 3 13.73 -5.26 21.98
CA LYS A 3 14.21 -6.10 20.88
C LYS A 3 13.35 -7.36 20.85
N GLY A 4 12.67 -7.65 19.73
CA GLY A 4 11.93 -8.91 19.57
C GLY A 4 11.08 -9.01 18.30
N TYR A 5 10.44 -7.92 17.88
CA TYR A 5 9.38 -7.97 16.85
C TYR A 5 9.86 -7.85 15.40
N GLU A 6 11.17 -7.80 15.15
CA GLU A 6 11.69 -7.60 13.78
C GLU A 6 11.32 -8.76 12.86
N LYS A 7 11.37 -10.00 13.37
CA LYS A 7 10.97 -11.20 12.62
C LYS A 7 9.48 -11.17 12.27
N GLU A 8 8.64 -10.79 13.23
CA GLU A 8 7.19 -10.72 13.04
C GLU A 8 6.80 -9.60 12.08
N LEU A 9 7.44 -8.43 12.19
CA LEU A 9 7.26 -7.35 11.22
C LEU A 9 7.65 -7.77 9.81
N THR A 10 8.78 -8.47 9.68
CA THR A 10 9.23 -9.01 8.38
C THR A 10 8.19 -9.98 7.82
N SER A 11 7.68 -10.90 8.66
CA SER A 11 6.63 -11.83 8.29
C SER A 11 5.33 -11.12 7.89
N ILE A 12 4.93 -10.05 8.57
CA ILE A 12 3.75 -9.25 8.20
C ILE A 12 3.90 -8.69 6.78
N TYR A 13 5.03 -8.06 6.46
CA TYR A 13 5.25 -7.51 5.11
C TYR A 13 5.39 -8.60 4.04
N GLU A 14 5.99 -9.73 4.37
CA GLU A 14 6.03 -10.90 3.49
C GLU A 14 4.62 -11.44 3.20
N ASN A 15 3.80 -11.65 4.23
CA ASN A 15 2.43 -12.11 4.09
C ASN A 15 1.58 -11.13 3.25
N ILE A 16 1.74 -9.82 3.48
CA ILE A 16 1.06 -8.80 2.66
C ILE A 16 1.40 -8.96 1.17
N ARG A 17 2.69 -9.15 0.85
CA ARG A 17 3.16 -9.31 -0.54
C ARG A 17 2.67 -10.62 -1.15
N VAL A 18 2.77 -11.74 -0.42
CA VAL A 18 2.31 -13.06 -0.88
C VAL A 18 0.79 -13.06 -1.13
N GLU A 19 0.02 -12.45 -0.24
CA GLU A 19 -1.43 -12.31 -0.43
C GLU A 19 -1.77 -11.50 -1.68
N GLU A 20 -1.05 -10.40 -1.91
CA GLU A 20 -1.27 -9.55 -3.08
C GLU A 20 -0.83 -10.25 -4.38
N GLU A 21 0.28 -10.97 -4.38
CA GLU A 21 0.71 -11.79 -5.53
C GLU A 21 -0.33 -12.86 -5.88
N LYS A 22 -0.90 -13.54 -4.88
CA LYS A 22 -1.99 -14.51 -5.09
C LYS A 22 -3.22 -13.84 -5.70
N LYS A 23 -3.61 -12.67 -5.20
CA LYS A 23 -4.74 -11.90 -5.75
C LYS A 23 -4.48 -11.46 -7.18
N LEU A 24 -3.29 -10.92 -7.47
CA LEU A 24 -2.91 -10.51 -8.82
C LEU A 24 -2.90 -11.71 -9.78
N LYS A 25 -2.39 -12.87 -9.36
CA LYS A 25 -2.43 -14.09 -10.17
C LYS A 25 -3.88 -14.48 -10.52
N LYS A 26 -4.80 -14.40 -9.55
CA LYS A 26 -6.22 -14.66 -9.79
C LYS A 26 -6.82 -13.67 -10.80
N ARG A 27 -6.54 -12.37 -10.65
CA ARG A 27 -6.98 -11.31 -11.58
C ARG A 27 -6.44 -11.55 -13.00
N ARG A 28 -5.17 -11.96 -13.12
CA ARG A 28 -4.56 -12.31 -14.42
C ARG A 28 -5.22 -13.53 -15.06
N SER A 29 -5.44 -14.62 -14.31
CA SER A 29 -6.12 -15.81 -14.84
C SER A 29 -7.55 -15.52 -15.28
N GLU A 30 -8.28 -14.65 -14.57
CA GLU A 30 -9.61 -14.23 -15.00
C GLU A 30 -9.58 -13.48 -16.34
N ILE A 31 -8.64 -12.53 -16.50
CA ILE A 31 -8.48 -11.80 -17.76
C ILE A 31 -8.00 -12.72 -18.88
N GLU A 32 -7.12 -13.67 -18.58
CA GLU A 32 -6.66 -14.67 -19.55
C GLU A 32 -7.83 -15.50 -20.12
N GLU A 33 -8.79 -15.86 -19.28
CA GLU A 33 -9.96 -16.65 -19.67
C GLU A 33 -11.01 -15.82 -20.44
N LYS A 34 -11.26 -14.58 -20.01
CA LYS A 34 -12.35 -13.74 -20.55
C LYS A 34 -11.93 -12.77 -21.66
N HIS A 35 -10.73 -12.22 -21.54
CA HIS A 35 -10.19 -11.13 -22.37
C HIS A 35 -8.69 -11.35 -22.69
N PRO A 36 -8.32 -12.48 -23.32
CA PRO A 36 -6.92 -12.83 -23.58
C PRO A 36 -6.15 -11.74 -24.34
N GLU A 37 -6.83 -10.97 -25.19
CA GLU A 37 -6.27 -9.84 -25.93
C GLU A 37 -5.67 -8.76 -25.02
N ILE A 38 -6.28 -8.52 -23.85
CA ILE A 38 -5.76 -7.56 -22.85
C ILE A 38 -4.45 -8.08 -22.27
N LEU A 39 -4.35 -9.39 -22.05
CA LEU A 39 -3.13 -10.02 -21.53
C LEU A 39 -2.01 -10.02 -22.56
N GLU A 40 -2.33 -10.22 -23.84
CA GLU A 40 -1.36 -10.09 -24.94
C GLU A 40 -0.79 -8.68 -25.02
N MET A 41 -1.64 -7.65 -24.87
CA MET A 41 -1.20 -6.26 -24.80
C MET A 41 -0.30 -6.01 -23.59
N ASP A 42 -0.64 -6.55 -22.41
CA ASP A 42 0.20 -6.46 -21.21
C ASP A 42 1.57 -7.10 -21.44
N ASN A 43 1.62 -8.28 -22.04
CA ASN A 43 2.86 -8.98 -22.38
C ASN A 43 3.69 -8.21 -23.41
N LEU A 44 3.05 -7.59 -24.41
CA LEU A 44 3.72 -6.76 -25.41
C LEU A 44 4.33 -5.50 -24.77
N ILE A 45 3.61 -4.86 -23.85
CA ILE A 45 4.11 -3.73 -23.06
C ILE A 45 5.34 -4.16 -22.25
N GLN A 46 5.30 -5.32 -21.58
CA GLN A 46 6.45 -5.84 -20.82
C GLN A 46 7.66 -6.08 -21.74
N LYS A 47 7.46 -6.75 -22.88
CA LYS A 47 8.51 -7.01 -23.87
C LYS A 47 9.15 -5.72 -24.40
N LYS A 48 8.34 -4.72 -24.78
CA LYS A 48 8.84 -3.42 -25.24
C LYS A 48 9.53 -2.63 -24.11
N SER A 49 9.04 -2.73 -22.88
CA SER A 49 9.68 -2.08 -21.72
C SER A 49 11.06 -2.67 -21.42
N LEU A 50 11.20 -3.99 -21.53
CA LEU A 50 12.50 -4.67 -21.43
C LEU A 50 13.43 -4.26 -22.57
N ASN A 51 12.92 -4.21 -23.80
CA ASN A 51 13.68 -3.71 -24.94
C ASN A 51 14.16 -2.28 -24.70
N LEU A 52 13.30 -1.39 -24.20
CA LEU A 52 13.67 -0.01 -23.88
C LEU A 52 14.81 0.05 -22.86
N ALA A 53 14.75 -0.74 -21.79
CA ALA A 53 15.83 -0.81 -20.81
C ALA A 53 17.14 -1.29 -21.45
N MET A 54 17.09 -2.33 -22.30
CA MET A 54 18.26 -2.82 -23.04
C MET A 54 18.79 -1.80 -24.04
N SER A 55 17.92 -1.04 -24.70
CA SER A 55 18.30 0.00 -25.66
C SER A 55 19.04 1.16 -24.99
N ILE A 56 18.61 1.54 -23.78
CA ILE A 56 19.30 2.55 -22.97
C ILE A 56 20.71 2.06 -22.63
N LEU A 57 20.85 0.80 -22.18
CA LEU A 57 22.16 0.22 -21.84
C LEU A 57 23.11 0.11 -23.05
N LYS A 58 22.55 -0.12 -24.24
CA LYS A 58 23.31 -0.19 -25.51
C LYS A 58 23.65 1.20 -26.10
N GLY A 59 23.16 2.28 -25.51
CA GLY A 59 23.42 3.64 -25.98
C GLY A 59 22.75 3.97 -27.31
N LEU A 60 21.56 3.44 -27.59
CA LEU A 60 20.79 3.83 -28.79
C LEU A 60 20.43 5.32 -28.78
N ASN A 61 20.13 5.85 -29.97
CA ASN A 61 19.87 7.26 -30.18
C ASN A 61 18.60 7.72 -29.46
N GLU A 62 18.59 8.96 -28.99
CA GLU A 62 17.48 9.54 -28.22
C GLU A 62 16.14 9.49 -28.96
N LEU A 63 16.15 9.69 -30.29
CA LEU A 63 14.97 9.60 -31.14
C LEU A 63 14.33 8.20 -31.13
N GLU A 64 15.15 7.14 -31.14
CA GLU A 64 14.66 5.76 -31.12
C GLU A 64 14.09 5.40 -29.75
N LEU A 65 14.77 5.85 -28.69
CA LEU A 65 14.27 5.71 -27.31
C LEU A 65 12.95 6.44 -27.11
N LYS A 66 12.79 7.63 -27.72
CA LYS A 66 11.56 8.41 -27.66
C LYS A 66 10.41 7.68 -28.37
N LYS A 67 10.62 7.19 -29.60
CA LYS A 67 9.62 6.40 -30.33
C LYS A 67 9.17 5.16 -29.53
N LEU A 68 10.13 4.44 -28.95
CA LEU A 68 9.81 3.24 -28.17
C LEU A 68 9.01 3.58 -26.89
N LYS A 69 9.29 4.72 -26.24
CA LYS A 69 8.49 5.23 -25.12
C LYS A 69 7.07 5.60 -25.54
N GLU A 70 6.90 6.24 -26.69
CA GLU A 70 5.60 6.61 -27.25
C GLU A 70 4.77 5.35 -27.54
N GLU A 71 5.34 4.35 -28.23
CA GLU A 71 4.68 3.07 -28.50
C GLU A 71 4.23 2.35 -27.22
N ILE A 72 5.07 2.33 -26.18
CA ILE A 72 4.72 1.74 -24.88
C ILE A 72 3.55 2.49 -24.25
N THR A 73 3.54 3.82 -24.36
CA THR A 73 2.51 4.68 -23.77
C THR A 73 1.17 4.49 -24.48
N GLU A 74 1.17 4.43 -25.81
CA GLU A 74 -0.02 4.13 -26.61
C GLU A 74 -0.59 2.75 -26.28
N LEU A 75 0.26 1.73 -26.16
CA LEU A 75 -0.18 0.38 -25.78
C LEU A 75 -0.79 0.35 -24.37
N ARG A 76 -0.22 1.10 -23.41
CA ARG A 76 -0.80 1.23 -22.07
C ARG A 76 -2.18 1.87 -22.11
N PHE A 77 -2.34 2.94 -22.89
CA PHE A 77 -3.62 3.62 -23.04
C PHE A 77 -4.69 2.67 -23.61
N LYS A 78 -4.38 1.98 -24.70
CA LYS A 78 -5.28 0.98 -25.30
C LYS A 78 -5.63 -0.14 -24.30
N LYS A 79 -4.67 -0.58 -23.48
CA LYS A 79 -4.91 -1.59 -22.44
C LYS A 79 -5.90 -1.09 -21.38
N TYR A 80 -5.76 0.16 -20.95
CA TYR A 80 -6.68 0.77 -20.00
C TYR A 80 -8.08 0.92 -20.58
N GLU A 81 -8.19 1.37 -21.82
CA GLU A 81 -9.48 1.44 -22.52
C GLU A 81 -10.15 0.06 -22.62
N ALA A 82 -9.39 -0.98 -22.97
CA ALA A 82 -9.92 -2.34 -23.06
C ALA A 82 -10.38 -2.88 -21.69
N LEU A 83 -9.62 -2.64 -20.62
CA LEU A 83 -10.02 -3.03 -19.27
C LEU A 83 -11.31 -2.34 -18.83
N VAL A 84 -11.39 -1.01 -19.01
CA VAL A 84 -12.56 -0.22 -18.63
C VAL A 84 -13.78 -0.58 -19.46
N ALA A 85 -13.62 -0.77 -20.77
CA ALA A 85 -14.69 -1.21 -21.67
C ALA A 85 -15.25 -2.58 -21.28
N SER A 86 -14.40 -3.47 -20.75
CA SER A 86 -14.79 -4.78 -20.21
C SER A 86 -15.32 -4.74 -18.77
N GLY A 87 -15.44 -3.56 -18.16
CA GLY A 87 -16.01 -3.37 -16.81
C GLY A 87 -15.00 -3.56 -15.67
N TYR A 88 -13.70 -3.57 -15.96
CA TYR A 88 -12.63 -3.66 -14.98
C TYR A 88 -12.01 -2.30 -14.67
N ASP A 89 -11.35 -2.21 -13.51
CA ASP A 89 -10.50 -1.06 -13.19
C ASP A 89 -9.31 -0.98 -14.18
N GLN A 90 -8.92 0.23 -14.58
CA GLN A 90 -7.78 0.43 -15.50
C GLN A 90 -6.46 -0.14 -14.94
N GLU A 91 -6.31 -0.20 -13.62
CA GLU A 91 -5.15 -0.75 -12.91
C GLU A 91 -5.40 -2.19 -12.41
N TYR A 92 -6.45 -2.88 -12.90
CA TYR A 92 -6.84 -4.23 -12.45
C TYR A 92 -5.71 -5.27 -12.54
N LEU A 93 -4.81 -5.13 -13.51
CA LEU A 93 -3.65 -6.03 -13.71
C LEU A 93 -2.36 -5.56 -13.01
N THR A 94 -2.46 -4.65 -12.04
CA THR A 94 -1.32 -4.11 -11.28
C THR A 94 -1.36 -4.51 -9.80
N LEU A 95 -0.20 -4.44 -9.13
CA LEU A 95 -0.08 -4.74 -7.71
C LEU A 95 -0.75 -3.66 -6.85
N ASN A 96 -1.63 -4.08 -5.96
CA ASN A 96 -2.28 -3.18 -5.01
C ASN A 96 -1.50 -3.15 -3.70
N TYR A 97 -0.81 -2.04 -3.44
CA TYR A 97 -0.06 -1.88 -2.20
C TYR A 97 -0.95 -1.40 -1.06
N ARG A 98 -0.81 -1.99 0.12
CA ARG A 98 -1.45 -1.48 1.35
C ARG A 98 -0.82 -0.18 1.81
N CYS A 99 0.48 0.00 1.55
CA CYS A 99 1.20 1.24 1.79
C CYS A 99 1.88 1.72 0.51
N HIS A 100 1.30 2.74 -0.15
CA HIS A 100 1.88 3.33 -1.35
C HIS A 100 3.26 3.97 -1.13
N LYS A 101 3.56 4.41 0.10
CA LYS A 101 4.84 5.09 0.42
C LYS A 101 6.05 4.15 0.34
N CYS A 102 5.93 2.95 0.94
CA CYS A 102 7.01 1.96 0.95
C CYS A 102 6.75 0.76 0.05
N LYS A 103 5.61 0.72 -0.66
CA LYS A 103 5.16 -0.41 -1.48
C LYS A 103 5.23 -1.74 -0.71
N ASP A 104 4.75 -1.69 0.53
CA ASP A 104 4.77 -2.81 1.49
C ASP A 104 6.15 -3.41 1.80
N GLN A 105 7.22 -2.64 1.61
CA GLN A 105 8.57 -3.04 2.03
C GLN A 105 8.90 -2.62 3.48
N GLY A 106 8.09 -1.74 4.07
CA GLY A 106 8.30 -1.23 5.43
C GLY A 106 9.40 -0.17 5.58
N TYR A 107 10.20 0.08 4.54
CA TYR A 107 11.27 1.07 4.51
C TYR A 107 11.14 2.00 3.31
N ILE A 108 11.66 3.22 3.44
CA ILE A 108 11.84 4.19 2.36
C ILE A 108 13.34 4.53 2.36
N GLY A 109 14.09 3.92 1.43
CA GLY A 109 15.56 3.90 1.50
C GLY A 109 16.02 3.27 2.82
N ASN A 110 16.86 3.99 3.57
CA ASN A 110 17.37 3.51 4.87
C ASN A 110 16.46 3.85 6.05
N SER A 111 15.31 4.50 5.81
CA SER A 111 14.42 4.97 6.87
C SER A 111 13.19 4.09 7.05
N LYS A 112 12.77 3.86 8.29
CA LYS A 112 11.53 3.13 8.60
C LYS A 112 10.33 3.92 8.09
N CYS A 113 9.46 3.28 7.31
CA CYS A 113 8.23 3.91 6.85
C CYS A 113 7.29 4.20 8.05
N SER A 114 6.45 5.22 7.94
CA SER A 114 5.39 5.50 8.92
C SER A 114 4.50 4.27 9.24
N CYS A 115 4.24 3.42 8.24
CA CYS A 115 3.45 2.20 8.44
C CYS A 115 4.19 1.13 9.26
N TYR A 116 5.53 1.18 9.32
CA TYR A 116 6.34 0.29 10.15
C TYR A 116 6.11 0.57 11.63
N LYS A 117 6.17 1.85 12.04
CA LYS A 117 5.90 2.24 13.42
C LYS A 117 4.49 1.84 13.84
N SER A 118 3.51 2.07 12.96
CA SER A 118 2.11 1.72 13.22
C SER A 118 1.93 0.22 13.45
N LYS A 119 2.51 -0.62 12.58
CA LYS A 119 2.48 -2.10 12.74
C LYS A 119 3.23 -2.57 13.99
N LEU A 120 4.36 -1.94 14.31
CA LEU A 120 5.12 -2.26 15.51
C LEU A 120 4.32 -1.94 16.78
N VAL A 121 3.65 -0.79 16.81
CA VAL A 121 2.73 -0.42 17.90
C VAL A 121 1.58 -1.44 18.01
N SER A 122 1.01 -1.88 16.89
CA SER A 122 0.00 -2.94 16.88
C SER A 122 0.51 -4.27 17.45
N LEU A 123 1.77 -4.64 17.20
CA LEU A 123 2.37 -5.84 17.78
C LEU A 123 2.59 -5.69 19.29
N TYR A 124 3.06 -4.55 19.76
CA TYR A 124 3.19 -4.30 21.21
C TYR A 124 1.84 -4.41 21.92
N TYR A 125 0.78 -3.88 21.32
CA TYR A 125 -0.55 -3.99 21.90
C TYR A 125 -1.16 -5.38 21.80
N LYS A 126 -0.67 -6.27 20.91
CA LYS A 126 -1.21 -7.63 20.82
C LYS A 126 -0.79 -8.48 22.03
N ASP A 127 0.41 -8.26 22.54
CA ASP A 127 1.00 -9.08 23.61
C ASP A 127 0.66 -8.57 25.02
N SER A 128 0.17 -7.35 25.12
CA SER A 128 -0.50 -6.82 26.31
C SER A 128 -2.00 -6.90 26.04
N ASP A 129 -2.87 -7.40 26.92
CA ASP A 129 -4.34 -7.40 26.72
C ASP A 129 -5.00 -6.00 26.58
N LEU A 130 -4.20 -4.96 26.32
CA LEU A 130 -4.56 -3.57 26.08
C LEU A 130 -5.21 -3.33 24.72
N GLN A 131 -5.06 -4.20 23.72
CA GLN A 131 -5.60 -3.93 22.39
C GLN A 131 -7.13 -3.69 22.42
N ASP A 132 -7.87 -4.55 23.12
CA ASP A 132 -9.32 -4.40 23.24
C ASP A 132 -9.70 -3.32 24.24
N THR A 133 -8.95 -3.19 25.33
CA THR A 133 -9.15 -2.15 26.34
C THR A 133 -9.03 -0.75 25.72
N LEU A 134 -8.04 -0.51 24.85
CA LEU A 134 -7.82 0.79 24.19
C LEU A 134 -8.84 1.09 23.08
N ARG A 135 -9.58 0.11 22.57
CA ARG A 135 -10.71 0.38 21.66
C ARG A 135 -11.85 1.10 22.37
N VAL A 136 -12.06 0.78 23.64
CA VAL A 136 -13.15 1.35 24.46
C VAL A 136 -12.65 2.51 25.31
N ASN A 137 -11.51 2.36 25.97
CA ASN A 137 -10.95 3.33 26.90
C ASN A 137 -9.91 4.23 26.20
N ASN A 138 -10.39 5.12 25.33
CA ASN A 138 -9.55 6.12 24.66
C ASN A 138 -10.21 7.50 24.70
N PHE A 139 -9.45 8.53 24.32
CA PHE A 139 -9.92 9.92 24.36
C PHE A 139 -11.12 10.23 23.46
N ASN A 140 -11.40 9.41 22.44
CA ASN A 140 -12.59 9.60 21.61
C ASN A 140 -13.87 9.22 22.35
N ASN A 141 -13.79 8.31 23.32
CA ASN A 141 -14.89 7.93 24.20
C ASN A 141 -14.84 8.65 25.55
N PHE A 142 -14.03 9.70 25.68
CA PHE A 142 -13.90 10.45 26.91
C PHE A 142 -15.15 11.30 27.15
N ASP A 143 -15.91 10.96 28.19
CA ASP A 143 -17.09 11.70 28.58
C ASP A 143 -16.76 12.75 29.66
N LEU A 144 -16.64 14.00 29.22
CA LEU A 144 -16.48 15.17 30.10
C LEU A 144 -17.64 15.32 31.10
N SER A 145 -18.82 14.73 30.81
CA SER A 145 -19.98 14.78 31.70
C SER A 145 -19.76 14.04 33.02
N LEU A 146 -18.83 13.09 33.07
CA LEU A 146 -18.48 12.34 34.28
C LEU A 146 -17.67 13.17 35.29
N PHE A 147 -17.11 14.31 34.88
CA PHE A 147 -16.30 15.17 35.74
C PHE A 147 -17.14 16.29 36.35
N ALA A 148 -16.80 16.77 37.55
CA ALA A 148 -17.53 17.89 38.15
C ALA A 148 -17.35 19.18 37.34
N ASN A 149 -18.44 19.93 37.16
CA ASN A 149 -18.39 21.29 36.57
C ASN A 149 -18.29 22.40 37.64
N TYR A 150 -17.89 22.03 38.85
CA TYR A 150 -17.64 22.95 39.96
C TYR A 150 -16.24 22.70 40.51
N ARG A 151 -15.73 23.66 41.29
CA ARG A 151 -14.38 23.57 41.87
C ARG A 151 -14.37 22.47 42.93
N ILE A 152 -13.45 21.53 42.76
CA ILE A 152 -13.12 20.55 43.80
C ILE A 152 -11.88 21.14 44.48
N SER A 153 -12.02 21.66 45.70
CA SER A 153 -10.99 22.39 46.47
C SER A 153 -10.72 23.85 46.02
N ASP A 154 -9.61 24.43 46.48
CA ASP A 154 -9.17 25.82 46.21
C ASP A 154 -8.58 26.02 44.80
N ASP A 155 -8.76 25.04 43.91
CA ASP A 155 -8.28 25.11 42.53
C ASP A 155 -8.94 26.26 41.75
N LYS A 156 -8.11 26.95 40.96
CA LYS A 156 -8.53 28.09 40.13
C LYS A 156 -9.58 27.70 39.07
N TYR A 157 -9.55 26.44 38.64
CA TYR A 157 -10.29 25.91 37.50
C TYR A 157 -11.15 24.70 37.88
N THR A 158 -12.20 24.44 37.11
CA THR A 158 -13.03 23.24 37.28
C THR A 158 -12.42 22.08 36.49
N PRO A 159 -12.63 20.82 36.87
CA PRO A 159 -12.16 19.66 36.10
C PRO A 159 -12.53 19.65 34.59
N ARG A 160 -13.58 20.38 34.19
CA ARG A 160 -14.01 20.51 32.78
C ARG A 160 -13.46 21.71 32.01
N LYS A 161 -12.82 22.68 32.66
CA LYS A 161 -12.31 23.90 32.03
C LYS A 161 -10.88 24.11 32.47
N ILE A 162 -9.94 24.03 31.53
CA ILE A 162 -8.51 24.34 31.71
C ILE A 162 -8.28 25.82 31.42
#